data_AF-A0A836PK65-F1
#
_entry.id   AF-A0A836PK65-F1
#
_cell.length_a   1.000
_cell.length_b   1.000
_cell.length_c   1.000
_cell.angle_alpha   90.00
_cell.angle_beta   90.00
_cell.angle_gamma   90.00
#
_symmetry.space_group_name_H-M   'P 1'
#
loop_
_entity.id
_entity.type
_entity.pdbx_description
1 polymer ?
#
loop_
_entity_poly.entity_id
_entity_poly.type
_entity_poly.pdbx_seq_one_letter_code
_entity_poly.pdbx_strand_id
1 'polypeptide(L)'
;MKTNPKAGDHWVISDISGFKYPASEMMKLTGDQAGLLVHRSEWNPAHPQLKIRPRKDDQTVKNVRLRPVDLFPDQITQDDL
;
A
#
# COMPACT_ATOMS: atom_id res chain seq x y z
N MET A 1 -25.62 -4.63 -17.64
CA MET A 1 -25.21 -3.54 -18.56
C MET A 1 -25.20 -4.12 -19.96
N LYS A 2 -25.90 -3.50 -20.92
CA LYS A 2 -25.82 -3.89 -22.34
C LYS A 2 -24.67 -3.12 -22.96
N THR A 3 -23.70 -3.81 -23.54
CA THR A 3 -22.54 -3.22 -24.19
C THR A 3 -22.82 -3.11 -25.69
N ASN A 4 -22.58 -1.92 -26.25
CA ASN A 4 -22.61 -1.72 -27.69
C ASN A 4 -21.24 -2.09 -28.24
N PRO A 5 -21.13 -3.11 -29.12
CA PRO A 5 -19.86 -3.46 -29.73
C PRO A 5 -19.35 -2.27 -30.54
N LYS A 6 -18.10 -1.87 -30.30
CA LYS A 6 -17.44 -0.83 -31.11
C LYS A 6 -17.02 -1.44 -32.44
N ALA A 7 -17.01 -0.64 -33.51
CA ALA A 7 -16.47 -1.09 -34.79
C ALA A 7 -14.97 -1.46 -34.62
N GLY A 8 -14.59 -2.67 -35.04
CA GLY A 8 -13.23 -3.21 -34.86
C GLY A 8 -12.98 -3.94 -33.54
N ASP A 9 -14.03 -4.17 -32.73
CA ASP A 9 -13.92 -4.94 -31.51
C ASP A 9 -13.74 -6.43 -31.82
N HIS A 10 -12.75 -7.05 -31.19
CA HIS A 10 -12.44 -8.47 -31.37
C HIS A 10 -12.58 -9.21 -30.03
N TRP A 11 -12.74 -10.52 -30.10
CA TRP A 11 -12.87 -11.35 -28.91
C TRP A 11 -11.51 -11.58 -28.26
N VAL A 12 -11.44 -11.37 -26.96
CA VAL A 12 -10.26 -11.59 -26.12
C VAL A 12 -10.64 -12.46 -24.93
N ILE A 13 -9.69 -13.24 -24.43
CA ILE A 13 -9.89 -14.15 -23.29
C ILE A 13 -9.49 -13.44 -21.99
N SER A 14 -10.30 -13.56 -20.95
CA SER A 14 -9.94 -13.11 -19.60
C SER A 14 -8.94 -14.07 -18.97
N ASP A 15 -7.86 -13.53 -18.41
CA ASP A 15 -6.82 -14.31 -17.73
C ASP A 15 -7.31 -14.92 -16.40
N ILE A 16 -8.39 -14.39 -15.82
CA ILE A 16 -8.95 -14.90 -14.56
C ILE A 16 -9.99 -16.00 -14.79
N SER A 17 -10.98 -15.76 -15.64
CA SER A 17 -12.11 -16.68 -15.82
C SER A 17 -11.98 -17.60 -17.03
N GLY A 18 -11.09 -17.29 -17.98
CA GLY A 18 -10.95 -18.02 -19.24
C GLY A 18 -12.10 -17.79 -20.23
N PHE A 19 -13.07 -16.94 -19.92
CA PHE A 19 -14.18 -16.62 -20.83
C PHE A 19 -13.77 -15.58 -21.87
N LYS A 20 -14.47 -15.62 -23.02
CA LYS A 20 -14.29 -14.67 -24.12
C LYS A 20 -15.20 -13.46 -23.93
N TYR A 21 -14.60 -12.28 -23.97
CA TYR A 21 -15.28 -11.00 -23.91
C TYR A 21 -14.81 -10.08 -25.06
N PRO A 22 -15.59 -9.08 -25.46
CA PRO A 22 -15.13 -8.06 -26.40
C PRO A 22 -13.96 -7.26 -25.82
N ALA A 23 -12.93 -6.97 -26.64
CA ALA A 23 -11.73 -6.25 -26.23
C ALA A 23 -12.05 -4.90 -25.57
N SER A 24 -13.11 -4.22 -26.00
CA SER A 24 -13.55 -2.94 -25.42
C SER A 24 -14.06 -3.03 -23.98
N GLU A 25 -14.44 -4.22 -23.54
CA GLU A 25 -14.92 -4.52 -22.18
C GLU A 25 -13.81 -5.04 -21.26
N MET A 26 -12.65 -5.36 -21.84
CA MET A 26 -11.48 -5.79 -21.10
C MET A 26 -10.80 -4.60 -20.42
N MET A 27 -10.12 -4.90 -19.33
CA MET A 27 -9.30 -3.94 -18.58
C MET A 27 -8.00 -4.61 -18.18
N LYS A 28 -6.90 -3.88 -18.36
CA LYS A 28 -5.60 -4.29 -17.83
C LYS A 28 -5.50 -3.88 -16.37
N LEU A 29 -5.20 -4.84 -15.51
CA LEU A 29 -5.09 -4.62 -14.08
C LEU A 29 -3.82 -3.85 -13.71
N THR A 30 -3.89 -3.17 -12.57
CA THR A 30 -2.82 -2.35 -12.00
C THR A 30 -2.59 -2.72 -10.53
N GLY A 31 -1.46 -2.29 -9.97
CA GLY A 31 -1.08 -2.62 -8.58
C GLY A 31 -0.59 -4.06 -8.45
N ASP A 32 -1.05 -4.78 -7.43
CA ASP A 32 -0.55 -6.12 -7.08
C ASP A 32 -0.94 -7.20 -8.12
N GLN A 33 -1.96 -6.92 -8.94
CA GLN A 33 -2.39 -7.79 -10.05
C GLN A 33 -1.97 -7.22 -11.42
N ALA A 34 -0.94 -6.37 -11.46
CA ALA A 34 -0.49 -5.75 -12.70
C ALA A 34 -0.11 -6.80 -13.76
N GLY A 35 -0.53 -6.53 -15.01
CA GLY A 35 -0.19 -7.37 -16.17
C GLY A 35 -1.29 -8.29 -16.64
N LEU A 36 -2.29 -8.58 -15.81
CA LEU A 36 -3.46 -9.38 -16.19
C LEU A 36 -4.47 -8.55 -16.99
N LEU A 37 -5.11 -9.19 -17.97
CA LEU A 37 -6.22 -8.65 -18.75
C LEU A 37 -7.50 -9.38 -18.36
N VAL A 38 -8.47 -8.63 -17.83
CA VAL A 38 -9.69 -9.23 -17.27
C VAL A 38 -10.93 -8.44 -17.68
N HIS A 39 -12.08 -9.09 -17.64
CA HIS A 39 -13.34 -8.39 -17.87
C HIS A 39 -13.67 -7.47 -16.68
N ARG A 40 -14.25 -6.30 -16.96
CA ARG A 40 -14.56 -5.28 -15.93
C ARG A 40 -15.46 -5.78 -14.79
N SER A 41 -16.31 -6.79 -15.03
CA SER A 41 -17.17 -7.34 -13.97
C SER A 41 -16.45 -8.25 -12.99
N GLU A 42 -15.28 -8.75 -13.36
CA GLU A 42 -14.50 -9.70 -12.56
C GLU A 42 -13.52 -8.98 -11.63
N TRP A 43 -13.15 -7.75 -11.99
CA TRP A 43 -12.25 -6.94 -11.20
C TRP A 43 -12.98 -6.24 -10.05
N ASN A 44 -12.41 -6.32 -8.86
CA ASN A 44 -12.82 -5.55 -7.70
C ASN A 44 -11.61 -4.73 -7.21
N PRO A 45 -11.76 -3.43 -6.89
CA PRO A 45 -10.69 -2.68 -6.23
C PRO A 45 -10.22 -3.36 -4.94
N ALA A 46 -8.90 -3.36 -4.73
CA ALA A 46 -8.31 -3.84 -3.48
C ALA A 46 -8.82 -3.01 -2.29
N HIS A 47 -9.08 -3.67 -1.16
CA HIS A 47 -9.53 -3.00 0.05
C HIS A 47 -8.47 -1.97 0.51
N PRO A 48 -8.85 -0.71 0.81
CA PRO A 48 -7.89 0.37 1.08
C PRO A 48 -6.95 0.07 2.25
N GLN A 49 -7.41 -0.72 3.23
CA GLN A 49 -6.62 -1.14 4.38
C GLN A 49 -5.45 -2.08 4.04
N LEU A 50 -5.51 -2.80 2.91
CA LEU A 50 -4.41 -3.68 2.46
C LEU A 50 -3.20 -2.86 2.02
N LYS A 51 -3.41 -1.63 1.55
CA LYS A 51 -2.36 -0.71 1.17
C LYS A 51 -2.02 0.23 2.32
N ILE A 52 -1.29 -0.28 3.31
CA ILE A 52 -0.81 0.54 4.43
C ILE A 52 0.13 1.60 3.87
N ARG A 53 -0.28 2.87 3.93
CA ARG A 53 0.60 4.01 3.65
C ARG A 53 1.22 4.44 4.97
N PRO A 54 2.53 4.26 5.18
CA PRO A 54 3.16 4.80 6.38
C PRO A 54 3.03 6.32 6.32
N ARG A 55 2.35 6.91 7.32
CA ARG A 55 2.39 8.35 7.54
C ARG A 55 3.58 8.61 8.45
N LYS A 56 4.50 9.49 8.03
CA LYS A 56 5.55 9.96 8.92
C LYS A 56 4.90 10.72 10.07
N ASP A 57 5.04 10.20 11.28
CA ASP A 57 4.59 10.89 12.48
C ASP A 57 5.60 11.98 12.85
N ASP A 58 5.10 13.14 13.25
CA ASP A 58 5.96 14.23 13.73
C ASP A 58 6.19 14.03 15.23
N GLN A 59 7.32 13.41 15.57
CA GLN A 59 7.73 13.21 16.95
C GLN A 59 8.52 14.40 17.54
N THR A 60 8.51 15.56 16.88
CA THR A 60 9.18 16.74 17.43
C THR A 60 8.41 17.28 18.65
N VAL A 61 9.13 17.47 19.76
CA VAL A 61 8.59 18.08 20.98
C VAL A 61 9.20 19.46 21.12
N LYS A 62 8.38 20.53 21.21
CA LYS A 62 8.87 21.92 21.33
C LYS A 62 9.75 22.14 22.58
N ASN A 63 9.42 21.46 23.67
CA ASN A 63 10.14 21.53 24.94
C ASN A 63 10.53 20.11 25.36
N VAL A 64 11.81 19.76 25.19
CA VAL A 64 12.35 18.47 25.62
C VAL A 64 12.70 18.56 27.12
N ARG A 65 12.31 17.55 27.89
CA ARG A 65 12.79 17.41 29.26
C ARG A 65 14.28 17.11 29.23
N LEU A 66 15.07 17.90 29.95
CA LEU A 66 16.51 17.65 30.08
C LEU A 66 16.76 16.26 30.67
N ARG A 67 17.80 15.58 30.19
CA ARG A 67 18.27 14.35 30.83
C ARG A 67 18.67 14.67 32.27
N PRO A 68 18.28 13.84 33.25
CA PRO A 68 18.76 14.00 34.62
C PRO A 68 20.29 13.92 34.62
N VAL A 69 20.91 14.71 35.49
CA VAL A 69 22.34 14.60 35.76
C VAL A 69 22.55 13.34 36.61
N ASP A 70 23.45 12.46 36.20
CA ASP A 70 23.90 11.33 37.02
C ASP A 70 24.73 11.88 38.19
N LEU A 71 24.04 12.23 39.28
CA LEU A 71 24.66 12.53 40.55
C LEU A 71 24.88 11.20 41.26
N PHE A 72 26.08 10.63 41.12
CA PHE A 72 26.51 9.56 42.01
C PHE A 72 26.63 10.16 43.42
N PRO A 73 25.85 9.68 44.41
CA PRO A 73 25.80 10.30 45.74
C PRO A 73 27.11 10.21 46.51
N ASP A 74 27.95 9.23 46.19
CA ASP A 74 29.24 9.00 46.83
C ASP A 74 30.33 9.00 45.76
N GLN A 75 30.97 10.16 45.54
CA GLN A 75 32.25 10.18 44.85
C GLN A 75 33.26 9.51 45.78
N ILE A 76 33.52 8.21 45.58
CA ILE A 76 34.67 7.52 46.18
C ILE A 76 35.90 8.31 45.74
N THR A 77 36.47 9.11 46.65
CA THR A 77 37.71 9.83 46.37
C THR A 77 38.89 8.89 46.57
N GLN A 78 40.07 9.26 46.09
CA GLN A 78 41.29 8.48 46.31
C GLN A 78 41.59 8.29 47.82
N ASP A 79 40.99 9.10 48.67
CA ASP A 79 41.12 9.05 50.13
C ASP A 79 40.24 7.95 50.77
N ASP A 80 39.28 7.37 50.04
CA ASP A 80 38.38 6.30 50.51
C ASP A 80 38.90 4.87 50.19
N LEU A 81 40.10 4.75 49.60
CA LEU A 81 40.75 3.49 49.18
C LEU A 81 41.83 2.99 50.17
#